data_AF-A0A4S4D070-F1
#
_entry.id   AF-A0A4S4D070-F1
#
_cell.length_a   1.000
_cell.length_b   1.000
_cell.length_c   1.000
_cell.angle_alpha   90.00
_cell.angle_beta   90.00
_cell.angle_gamma   90.00
#
_symmetry.space_group_name_H-M   'P 1'
#
loop_
_entity.id
_entity.type
_entity.pdbx_description
1 polymer ?
#
loop_
_entity_poly.entity_id
_entity_poly.type
_entity_poly.pdbx_seq_one_letter_code
_entity_poly.pdbx_strand_id
1 'polypeptide(L)'
;MAKTKPGKKDVDSYTIKGTNKIVRPGDCVLMRPSDSDKPPYVARVEKIEADHRNNVKVRVRWYYRPEESMGGRRQFHGAKELFLSDHYDVQSAHTIEGKCIVHTFKNYTKLENVGAEDYFCRFEYKAATGGFTPDRVAVYCKCEMPYNPDDLMVQCEGCKDWFHPSCMGMTIEEAKKLERFLCSDCSDDDAKRSLNSIPVSPSVEAKGIVSDSNSRWSSQSAERDDGLVMMHAVEVLVFLRISCSIVVVLLNCTVQRRYSAEKHGRYDKAVQSALADQDTDASCI
;
A
#
# COMPACT_ATOMS: atom_id res chain seq x y z
N MET A 1 32.57 47.80 3.56
CA MET A 1 31.93 47.20 2.38
C MET A 1 31.20 45.94 2.81
N ALA A 2 29.86 45.96 2.86
CA ALA A 2 29.08 44.76 3.11
C ALA A 2 29.19 43.83 1.90
N LYS A 3 29.80 42.65 2.07
CA LYS A 3 29.82 41.62 1.03
C LYS A 3 28.38 41.15 0.83
N THR A 4 27.71 41.59 -0.23
CA THR A 4 26.43 41.03 -0.67
C THR A 4 26.62 39.53 -0.87
N LYS A 5 25.99 38.72 0.00
CA LYS A 5 25.97 37.27 -0.15
C LYS A 5 25.48 36.99 -1.57
N PRO A 6 26.22 36.21 -2.38
CA PRO A 6 25.72 35.90 -3.69
C PRO A 6 24.40 35.12 -3.47
N GLY A 7 23.33 35.53 -4.16
CA GLY A 7 21.96 35.09 -3.90
C GLY A 7 21.61 33.71 -4.45
N LYS A 8 21.09 32.82 -3.62
CA LYS A 8 20.53 31.53 -4.06
C LYS A 8 19.53 31.77 -5.20
N LYS A 9 19.55 30.91 -6.23
CA LYS A 9 18.63 31.00 -7.37
C LYS A 9 17.70 29.81 -7.38
N ASP A 10 16.42 30.08 -7.57
CA ASP A 10 15.41 29.05 -7.80
C ASP A 10 15.59 28.51 -9.21
N VAL A 11 15.50 27.19 -9.36
CA VAL A 11 15.62 26.52 -10.67
C VAL A 11 14.42 25.62 -10.91
N ASP A 12 13.99 25.54 -12.16
CA ASP A 12 12.75 24.84 -12.51
C ASP A 12 12.92 23.32 -12.62
N SER A 13 14.17 22.83 -12.71
CA SER A 13 14.44 21.42 -12.85
C SER A 13 15.84 21.01 -12.41
N TYR A 14 16.00 19.70 -12.15
CA TYR A 14 17.26 19.03 -11.86
C TYR A 14 17.33 17.68 -12.57
N THR A 15 18.43 17.40 -13.26
CA THR A 15 18.69 16.09 -13.86
C THR A 15 19.41 15.21 -12.86
N ILE A 16 18.84 14.05 -12.54
CA ILE A 16 19.44 13.11 -11.59
C ILE A 16 20.77 12.59 -12.17
N LYS A 17 21.86 12.80 -11.44
CA LYS A 17 23.21 12.41 -11.87
C LYS A 17 23.27 10.93 -12.28
N GLY A 18 23.91 10.65 -13.41
CA GLY A 18 24.03 9.29 -13.96
C GLY A 18 22.77 8.80 -14.67
N THR A 19 21.74 9.62 -14.83
CA THR A 19 20.52 9.27 -15.56
C THR A 19 20.06 10.42 -16.45
N ASN A 20 19.09 10.15 -17.34
CA ASN A 20 18.41 11.16 -18.15
C ASN A 20 17.06 11.61 -17.54
N LYS A 21 16.80 11.29 -16.26
CA LYS A 21 15.54 11.61 -15.59
C LYS A 21 15.60 13.04 -15.03
N ILE A 22 14.62 13.86 -15.42
CA ILE A 22 14.48 15.26 -14.98
C ILE A 22 13.41 15.34 -13.90
N VAL A 23 13.78 15.95 -12.78
CA VAL A 23 12.92 16.26 -11.62
C VAL A 23 12.54 17.74 -11.64
N ARG A 24 11.29 18.04 -11.33
CA ARG A 24 10.70 19.38 -11.25
C ARG A 24 9.93 19.54 -9.93
N PRO A 25 9.68 20.78 -9.46
CA PRO A 25 8.71 21.01 -8.39
C PRO A 25 7.36 20.33 -8.70
N GLY A 26 6.77 19.69 -7.70
CA GLY A 26 5.57 18.86 -7.79
C GLY A 26 5.84 17.37 -8.01
N ASP A 27 7.03 16.98 -8.50
CA ASP A 27 7.37 15.58 -8.69
C ASP A 27 7.55 14.84 -7.36
N CYS A 28 7.24 13.54 -7.36
CA CYS A 28 7.59 12.63 -6.28
C CYS A 28 8.91 11.90 -6.61
N VAL A 29 9.76 11.75 -5.60
CA VAL A 29 11.10 11.18 -5.74
C VAL A 29 11.38 10.16 -4.64
N LEU A 30 12.23 9.19 -4.99
CA LEU A 30 12.89 8.32 -4.03
C LEU A 30 14.20 8.96 -3.60
N MET A 31 14.42 9.03 -2.29
CA MET A 31 15.61 9.60 -1.68
C MET A 31 16.33 8.55 -0.85
N ARG A 32 17.65 8.51 -0.99
CA ARG A 32 18.52 7.61 -0.25
C ARG A 32 18.35 7.81 1.25
N PRO A 33 18.13 6.74 2.02
CA PRO A 33 18.08 6.82 3.47
C PRO A 33 19.48 6.98 4.07
N SER A 34 19.56 7.51 5.29
CA SER A 34 20.82 7.58 6.03
C SER A 34 21.34 6.19 6.42
N ASP A 35 20.42 5.24 6.56
CA ASP A 35 20.65 3.84 6.90
C ASP A 35 20.29 2.97 5.69
N SER A 36 21.27 2.24 5.15
CA SER A 36 21.11 1.44 3.93
C SER A 36 20.16 0.26 4.07
N ASP A 37 19.84 -0.15 5.29
CA ASP A 37 18.92 -1.26 5.55
C ASP A 37 17.46 -0.83 5.41
N LYS A 38 17.20 0.48 5.34
CA LYS A 38 15.86 1.04 5.15
C LYS A 38 15.51 1.17 3.67
N PRO A 39 14.23 1.05 3.30
CA PRO A 39 13.80 1.37 1.95
C PRO A 39 14.02 2.87 1.69
N PRO A 40 14.17 3.28 0.41
CA PRO A 40 14.24 4.69 0.05
C PRO A 40 13.05 5.49 0.60
N TYR A 41 13.35 6.68 1.09
CA TYR A 41 12.34 7.64 1.53
C TYR A 41 11.61 8.19 0.32
N VAL A 42 10.31 8.47 0.49
CA VAL A 42 9.49 9.06 -0.56
C VAL A 42 9.21 10.51 -0.21
N ALA A 43 9.42 11.42 -1.14
CA ALA A 43 9.19 12.84 -0.91
C ALA A 43 8.60 13.54 -2.13
N ARG A 44 7.79 14.56 -1.89
CA ARG A 44 7.37 15.52 -2.92
C ARG A 44 8.34 16.67 -2.97
N VAL A 45 8.85 17.00 -4.16
CA VAL A 45 9.72 18.16 -4.36
C VAL A 45 8.87 19.42 -4.36
N GLU A 46 9.06 20.28 -3.37
CA GLU A 46 8.35 21.57 -3.29
C GLU A 46 9.09 22.66 -4.05
N LYS A 47 10.43 22.63 -4.00
CA LYS A 47 11.27 23.66 -4.60
C LYS A 47 12.67 23.14 -4.88
N ILE A 48 13.33 23.65 -5.91
CA ILE A 48 14.73 23.37 -6.23
C ILE A 48 15.51 24.68 -6.20
N GLU A 49 16.62 24.71 -5.46
CA GLU A 49 17.48 25.88 -5.30
C GLU A 49 18.93 25.51 -5.67
N ALA A 50 19.57 26.35 -6.48
CA ALA A 50 20.99 26.24 -6.79
C ALA A 50 21.78 27.38 -6.14
N ASP A 51 22.93 27.06 -5.57
CA ASP A 51 23.90 28.07 -5.13
C ASP A 51 24.86 28.48 -6.29
N HIS A 52 25.72 29.45 -6.02
CA HIS A 52 26.72 29.99 -6.98
C HIS A 52 27.78 28.99 -7.42
N ARG A 53 27.92 27.90 -6.66
CA ARG A 53 28.84 26.81 -6.95
C ARG A 53 28.09 25.67 -7.65
N ASN A 54 26.86 25.89 -8.12
CA ASN A 54 25.97 24.90 -8.70
C ASN A 54 25.68 23.70 -7.79
N ASN A 55 25.80 23.86 -6.47
CA ASN A 55 25.26 22.88 -5.55
C ASN A 55 23.75 23.03 -5.50
N VAL A 56 23.06 21.97 -5.88
CA VAL A 56 21.59 21.95 -5.93
C VAL A 56 21.05 21.34 -4.64
N LYS A 57 20.13 22.06 -4.02
CA LYS A 57 19.34 21.62 -2.88
C LYS A 57 17.86 21.56 -3.28
N VAL A 58 17.14 20.65 -2.66
CA VAL A 58 15.70 20.48 -2.85
C VAL A 58 14.99 20.69 -1.53
N ARG A 59 13.98 21.55 -1.51
CA ARG A 59 13.01 21.59 -0.43
C ARG A 59 11.98 20.52 -0.71
N VAL A 60 11.75 19.64 0.25
CA VAL A 60 10.87 18.49 0.10
C VAL A 60 9.83 18.45 1.19
N ARG A 61 8.70 17.80 0.88
CA ARG A 61 7.65 17.42 1.82
C ARG A 61 7.63 15.90 1.90
N TRP A 62 7.79 15.35 3.11
CA TRP A 62 7.98 13.91 3.28
C TRP A 62 6.66 13.14 3.19
N TYR A 63 6.72 12.00 2.53
CA TYR A 63 5.73 10.94 2.66
C TYR A 63 6.21 9.93 3.70
N TYR A 64 5.34 9.59 4.65
CA TYR A 64 5.62 8.59 5.67
C TYR A 64 5.03 7.24 5.25
N ARG A 65 5.79 6.17 5.48
CA ARG A 65 5.26 4.81 5.42
C ARG A 65 4.45 4.52 6.69
N PRO A 66 3.49 3.59 6.66
CA PRO A 66 2.68 3.30 7.84
C PRO A 66 3.50 2.90 9.09
N GLU A 67 4.61 2.18 8.90
CA GLU A 67 5.51 1.73 9.97
C GLU A 67 6.32 2.87 10.59
N GLU A 68 6.43 4.00 9.89
CA GLU A 68 7.09 5.21 10.37
C GLU A 68 6.12 6.14 11.12
N SER A 69 4.82 5.86 11.06
CA SER A 69 3.80 6.60 11.80
C SER A 69 3.74 6.14 13.26
N MET A 70 3.32 7.03 14.16
CA MET A 70 3.21 6.72 15.60
C MET A 70 2.28 5.53 15.89
N GLY A 71 1.26 5.31 15.05
CA GLY A 71 0.31 4.21 15.19
C GLY A 71 0.73 2.90 14.54
N GLY A 72 1.84 2.89 13.80
CA GLY A 72 2.32 1.75 13.03
C GLY A 72 1.39 1.32 11.88
N ARG A 73 1.76 0.21 11.22
CA ARG A 73 0.92 -0.39 10.18
C ARG A 73 -0.32 -1.05 10.79
N ARG A 74 -1.47 -0.82 10.16
CA ARG A 74 -2.76 -1.44 10.47
C ARG A 74 -3.18 -2.33 9.31
N GLN A 75 -4.13 -3.22 9.54
CA GLN A 75 -4.58 -4.21 8.55
C GLN A 75 -5.15 -3.59 7.27
N PHE A 76 -5.77 -2.40 7.38
CA PHE A 76 -6.33 -1.70 6.22
C PHE A 76 -5.30 -0.90 5.42
N HIS A 77 -4.04 -0.81 5.89
CA HIS A 77 -2.99 -0.09 5.19
C HIS A 77 -2.41 -0.94 4.06
N GLY A 78 -2.49 -0.42 2.83
CA GLY A 78 -1.92 -1.09 1.66
C GLY A 78 -0.40 -1.13 1.68
N ALA A 79 0.20 -2.10 1.00
CA ALA A 79 1.65 -2.30 0.87
C ALA A 79 2.36 -1.10 0.23
N LYS A 80 1.66 -0.40 -0.68
CA LYS A 80 2.13 0.80 -1.38
C LYS A 80 1.57 2.10 -0.81
N GLU A 81 0.96 2.06 0.37
CA GLU A 81 0.37 3.23 1.01
C GLU A 81 1.43 4.15 1.61
N LEU A 82 1.22 5.45 1.44
CA LEU A 82 2.02 6.53 2.00
C LEU A 82 1.12 7.60 2.60
N PHE A 83 1.63 8.35 3.57
CA PHE A 83 0.95 9.46 4.21
C PHE A 83 1.66 10.78 3.92
N LEU A 84 0.95 11.76 3.36
CA LEU A 84 1.52 13.07 3.08
C LEU A 84 1.68 13.85 4.39
N SER A 85 2.90 14.00 4.88
CA SER A 85 3.12 14.63 6.18
C SER A 85 3.16 16.16 6.12
N ASP A 86 3.06 16.83 7.26
CA ASP A 86 3.40 18.25 7.44
C ASP A 86 4.91 18.49 7.68
N HIS A 87 5.75 17.45 7.53
CA HIS A 87 7.20 17.54 7.70
C HIS A 87 7.89 17.97 6.41
N TYR A 88 8.49 19.15 6.46
CA TYR A 88 9.31 19.71 5.38
C TYR A 88 10.78 19.71 5.77
N ASP A 89 11.64 19.50 4.78
CA ASP A 89 13.10 19.53 4.97
C ASP A 89 13.80 20.05 3.70
N VAL A 90 15.09 20.38 3.83
CA VAL A 90 15.97 20.77 2.72
C VAL A 90 17.12 19.77 2.61
N GLN A 91 17.13 19.04 1.50
CA GLN A 91 18.12 17.98 1.24
C GLN A 91 18.98 18.32 0.02
N SER A 92 20.15 17.67 -0.08
CA SER A 92 20.97 17.74 -1.30
C SER A 92 20.27 17.03 -2.45
N ALA A 93 20.24 17.59 -3.65
CA ALA A 93 19.65 16.91 -4.81
C ALA A 93 20.39 15.61 -5.20
N HIS A 94 21.59 15.39 -4.64
CA HIS A 94 22.38 14.17 -4.83
C HIS A 94 21.80 12.94 -4.11
N THR A 95 20.92 13.14 -3.13
CA THR A 95 20.28 12.02 -2.43
C THR A 95 19.11 11.45 -3.22
N ILE A 96 18.66 12.11 -4.29
CA ILE A 96 17.61 11.60 -5.17
C ILE A 96 18.14 10.43 -5.98
N GLU A 97 17.50 9.27 -5.84
CA GLU A 97 17.86 8.03 -6.54
C GLU A 97 16.98 7.80 -7.77
N GLY A 98 15.74 8.30 -7.73
CA GLY A 98 14.78 8.10 -8.80
C GLY A 98 13.51 8.93 -8.66
N LYS A 99 12.66 8.88 -9.69
CA LYS A 99 11.29 9.39 -9.66
C LYS A 99 10.33 8.25 -9.39
N CYS A 100 9.30 8.54 -8.61
CA CYS A 100 8.18 7.65 -8.36
C CYS A 100 6.85 8.40 -8.57
N ILE A 101 5.74 7.68 -8.53
CA ILE A 101 4.40 8.25 -8.68
C ILE A 101 3.61 7.96 -7.40
N VAL A 102 3.09 9.01 -6.77
CA VAL A 102 2.15 8.89 -5.66
C VAL A 102 0.76 9.26 -6.17
N HIS A 103 -0.05 8.24 -6.44
CA HIS A 103 -1.40 8.39 -6.96
C HIS A 103 -2.38 8.82 -5.87
N THR A 104 -3.48 9.45 -6.28
CA THR A 104 -4.67 9.49 -5.43
C THR A 104 -5.22 8.08 -5.28
N PHE A 105 -5.90 7.78 -4.17
CA PHE A 105 -6.51 6.47 -3.94
C PHE A 105 -7.37 6.01 -5.13
N LYS A 106 -8.22 6.91 -5.64
CA LYS A 106 -9.12 6.66 -6.78
C LYS A 106 -8.39 6.31 -8.07
N ASN A 107 -7.20 6.87 -8.30
CA ASN A 107 -6.42 6.57 -9.50
C ASN A 107 -5.65 5.27 -9.33
N TYR A 108 -5.13 5.01 -8.13
CA TYR A 108 -4.40 3.79 -7.82
C TYR A 108 -5.29 2.55 -7.98
N THR A 109 -6.53 2.58 -7.49
CA THR A 109 -7.46 1.44 -7.61
C THR A 109 -7.88 1.11 -9.05
N LYS A 110 -7.57 2.00 -10.01
CA LYS A 110 -7.85 1.81 -11.44
C LYS A 110 -6.64 1.31 -12.23
N LEU A 111 -5.47 1.18 -11.60
CA LEU A 111 -4.29 0.67 -12.27
C LEU A 111 -4.48 -0.82 -12.57
N GLU A 112 -4.26 -1.21 -13.83
CA GLU A 112 -4.25 -2.61 -14.22
C GLU A 112 -3.06 -3.37 -13.61
N ASN A 113 -1.92 -2.69 -13.50
CA ASN A 113 -0.69 -3.25 -12.96
C ASN A 113 0.01 -2.21 -12.07
N VAL A 114 0.31 -2.59 -10.84
CA VAL A 114 1.04 -1.75 -9.87
C VAL A 114 2.54 -1.99 -10.03
N GLY A 115 3.29 -0.96 -10.43
CA GLY A 115 4.73 -1.01 -10.56
C GLY A 115 5.48 -0.90 -9.23
N ALA A 116 6.80 -1.08 -9.27
CA ALA A 116 7.66 -0.89 -8.11
C ALA A 116 7.60 0.55 -7.57
N GLU A 117 7.49 1.52 -8.48
CA GLU A 117 7.52 2.97 -8.26
C GLU A 117 6.14 3.60 -8.10
N ASP A 118 5.08 2.78 -8.11
CA ASP A 118 3.71 3.23 -7.89
C ASP A 118 3.34 3.14 -6.41
N TYR A 119 2.91 4.26 -5.87
CA TYR A 119 2.42 4.42 -4.51
C TYR A 119 1.06 5.10 -4.52
N PHE A 120 0.37 5.09 -3.39
CA PHE A 120 -0.84 5.89 -3.23
C PHE A 120 -0.88 6.59 -1.89
N CYS A 121 -1.59 7.71 -1.87
CA CYS A 121 -1.84 8.49 -0.67
C CYS A 121 -3.32 8.85 -0.59
N ARG A 122 -3.91 8.60 0.58
CA ARG A 122 -5.29 8.99 0.91
C ARG A 122 -5.43 9.74 2.22
N PHE A 123 -4.32 9.87 2.95
CA PHE A 123 -4.26 10.58 4.22
C PHE A 123 -3.16 11.63 4.24
N GLU A 124 -3.45 12.76 4.85
CA GLU A 124 -2.44 13.64 5.42
C GLU A 124 -2.09 13.19 6.84
N TYR A 125 -0.84 13.37 7.24
CA TYR A 125 -0.31 12.96 8.54
C TYR A 125 0.37 14.14 9.26
N LYS A 126 0.02 14.36 10.51
CA LYS A 126 0.66 15.38 11.37
C LYS A 126 1.80 14.73 12.12
N ALA A 127 3.04 14.94 11.66
CA ALA A 127 4.21 14.24 12.16
C ALA A 127 4.46 14.45 13.67
N ALA A 128 4.08 15.63 14.19
CA ALA A 128 4.26 15.97 15.60
C ALA A 128 3.18 15.35 16.52
N THR A 129 1.95 15.18 16.05
CA THR A 129 0.82 14.75 16.90
C THR A 129 0.34 13.33 16.59
N GLY A 130 0.77 12.74 15.48
CA GLY A 130 0.27 11.46 15.00
C GLY A 130 -1.15 11.51 14.42
N GLY A 131 -1.72 12.71 14.23
CA GLY A 131 -3.06 12.89 13.70
C GLY A 131 -3.14 12.62 12.21
N PHE A 132 -4.29 12.13 11.74
CA PHE A 132 -4.56 11.86 10.32
C PHE A 132 -5.62 12.81 9.79
N THR A 133 -5.67 13.03 8.48
CA THR A 133 -6.75 13.77 7.83
C THR A 133 -7.07 13.14 6.48
N PRO A 134 -8.35 12.82 6.19
CA PRO A 134 -9.54 13.04 7.03
C PRO A 134 -9.59 12.09 8.24
N ASP A 135 -10.23 12.53 9.33
CA ASP A 135 -10.44 11.71 10.54
C ASP A 135 -11.47 10.60 10.34
N ARG A 136 -12.32 10.73 9.31
CA ARG A 136 -13.38 9.75 8.98
C ARG A 136 -13.17 9.24 7.57
N VAL A 137 -13.36 7.94 7.41
CA VAL A 137 -13.17 7.22 6.15
C VAL A 137 -14.34 6.27 5.98
N ALA A 138 -14.75 6.05 4.73
CA ALA A 138 -15.73 5.02 4.44
C ALA A 138 -15.20 3.66 4.89
N VAL A 139 -16.05 2.92 5.59
CA VAL A 139 -15.79 1.56 6.05
C VAL A 139 -16.71 0.60 5.33
N TYR A 140 -16.26 -0.63 5.18
CA TYR A 140 -16.99 -1.67 4.47
C TYR A 140 -16.93 -2.97 5.25
N CYS A 141 -17.77 -3.92 4.83
CA CYS A 141 -17.87 -5.25 5.41
C CYS A 141 -18.31 -5.23 6.89
N LYS A 142 -18.61 -6.41 7.42
CA LYS A 142 -18.96 -6.59 8.85
C LYS A 142 -17.81 -6.30 9.82
N CYS A 143 -16.58 -6.17 9.31
CA CYS A 143 -15.43 -5.77 10.13
C CYS A 143 -15.31 -4.26 10.31
N GLU A 144 -16.12 -3.47 9.60
CA GLU A 144 -16.13 -2.00 9.66
C GLU A 144 -14.74 -1.39 9.45
N MET A 145 -14.01 -1.94 8.48
CA MET A 145 -12.65 -1.48 8.16
C MET A 145 -12.62 -0.66 6.87
N PRO A 146 -11.74 0.36 6.77
CA PRO A 146 -11.47 1.02 5.50
C PRO A 146 -10.96 0.03 4.45
N TYR A 147 -11.29 0.27 3.18
CA TYR A 147 -10.89 -0.62 2.09
C TYR A 147 -9.37 -0.67 1.91
N ASN A 148 -8.77 -1.86 1.91
CA ASN A 148 -7.38 -2.08 1.53
C ASN A 148 -7.30 -2.49 0.05
N PRO A 149 -6.59 -1.75 -0.82
CA PRO A 149 -6.53 -2.07 -2.24
C PRO A 149 -5.81 -3.39 -2.56
N ASP A 150 -5.07 -3.96 -1.61
CA ASP A 150 -4.42 -5.26 -1.79
C ASP A 150 -5.34 -6.44 -1.45
N ASP A 151 -6.46 -6.18 -0.77
CA ASP A 151 -7.41 -7.19 -0.33
C ASP A 151 -8.58 -7.34 -1.32
N LEU A 152 -8.91 -8.59 -1.66
CA LEU A 152 -10.08 -8.89 -2.49
C LEU A 152 -11.36 -8.64 -1.70
N MET A 153 -12.32 -7.94 -2.30
CA MET A 153 -13.68 -7.82 -1.81
C MET A 153 -14.70 -8.23 -2.88
N VAL A 154 -15.84 -8.76 -2.45
CA VAL A 154 -16.99 -9.10 -3.29
C VAL A 154 -18.19 -8.24 -2.93
N GLN A 155 -18.95 -7.79 -3.92
CA GLN A 155 -20.14 -6.97 -3.70
C GLN A 155 -21.39 -7.84 -3.60
N CYS A 156 -22.19 -7.64 -2.56
CA CYS A 156 -23.49 -8.30 -2.42
C CYS A 156 -24.51 -7.70 -3.40
N GLU A 157 -25.25 -8.53 -4.13
CA GLU A 157 -26.26 -8.05 -5.07
C GLU A 157 -27.49 -7.43 -4.39
N GLY A 158 -27.79 -7.82 -3.16
CA GLY A 158 -28.92 -7.30 -2.37
C GLY A 158 -28.63 -5.92 -1.78
N CYS A 159 -27.71 -5.85 -0.80
CA CYS A 159 -27.42 -4.61 -0.08
C CYS A 159 -26.40 -3.69 -0.77
N LYS A 160 -25.72 -4.15 -1.84
CA LYS A 160 -24.66 -3.42 -2.56
C LYS A 160 -23.41 -3.09 -1.75
N ASP A 161 -23.30 -3.63 -0.54
CA ASP A 161 -22.10 -3.51 0.31
C ASP A 161 -21.02 -4.52 -0.10
N TRP A 162 -19.78 -4.26 0.32
CA TRP A 162 -18.58 -5.00 -0.03
C TRP A 162 -18.07 -5.84 1.12
N PHE A 163 -17.68 -7.07 0.84
CA PHE A 163 -17.25 -8.02 1.87
C PHE A 163 -15.95 -8.72 1.52
N HIS A 164 -15.08 -8.88 2.51
CA HIS A 164 -13.93 -9.76 2.38
C HIS A 164 -14.41 -11.22 2.34
N PRO A 165 -13.90 -12.06 1.41
CA PRO A 165 -14.24 -13.48 1.35
C PRO A 165 -14.06 -14.19 2.69
N SER A 166 -12.94 -13.93 3.37
CA SER A 166 -12.63 -14.52 4.69
C SER A 166 -13.65 -14.12 5.76
N CYS A 167 -14.14 -12.88 5.75
CA CYS A 167 -15.21 -12.44 6.66
C CYS A 167 -16.53 -13.16 6.38
N MET A 168 -16.77 -13.61 5.16
CA MET A 168 -17.96 -14.36 4.77
C MET A 168 -17.76 -15.88 4.82
N GLY A 169 -16.62 -16.35 5.36
CA GLY A 169 -16.33 -17.79 5.46
C GLY A 169 -16.02 -18.45 4.11
N MET A 170 -15.56 -17.66 3.13
CA MET A 170 -15.18 -18.13 1.80
C MET A 170 -13.69 -17.97 1.56
N THR A 171 -13.13 -18.85 0.73
CA THR A 171 -11.77 -18.69 0.19
C THR A 171 -11.74 -17.66 -0.96
N ILE A 172 -10.55 -17.17 -1.28
CA ILE A 172 -10.34 -16.25 -2.42
C ILE A 172 -10.69 -16.95 -3.73
N GLU A 173 -10.38 -18.25 -3.86
CA GLU A 173 -10.63 -19.06 -5.03
C GLU A 173 -12.12 -19.28 -5.27
N GLU A 174 -12.89 -19.52 -4.21
CA GLU A 174 -14.35 -19.62 -4.27
C GLU A 174 -14.97 -18.28 -4.66
N ALA A 175 -14.56 -17.20 -4.00
CA ALA A 175 -15.07 -15.85 -4.27
C ALA A 175 -14.87 -15.42 -5.73
N LYS A 176 -13.74 -15.78 -6.34
CA LYS A 176 -13.45 -15.50 -7.76
C LYS A 176 -14.32 -16.28 -8.75
N LYS A 177 -14.88 -17.42 -8.33
CA LYS A 177 -15.75 -18.27 -9.17
C LYS A 177 -17.22 -17.92 -9.03
N LEU A 178 -17.59 -17.04 -8.11
CA LEU A 178 -18.98 -16.63 -7.93
C LEU A 178 -19.40 -15.67 -9.04
N GLU A 179 -20.47 -16.01 -9.75
CA GLU A 179 -21.12 -15.09 -10.68
C GLU A 179 -22.03 -14.09 -9.97
N ARG A 180 -22.69 -14.55 -8.89
CA ARG A 180 -23.63 -13.78 -8.07
C ARG A 180 -23.34 -14.05 -6.61
N PHE A 181 -23.27 -13.00 -5.80
CA PHE A 181 -23.01 -13.11 -4.36
C PHE A 181 -24.11 -12.41 -3.56
N LEU A 182 -24.63 -13.10 -2.53
CA LEU A 182 -25.53 -12.58 -1.52
C LEU A 182 -24.87 -12.75 -0.15
N CYS A 183 -24.89 -11.70 0.67
CA CYS A 183 -24.41 -11.79 2.05
C CYS A 183 -25.39 -12.60 2.92
N SER A 184 -24.95 -13.00 4.11
CA SER A 184 -25.75 -13.77 5.08
C SER A 184 -27.11 -13.13 5.36
N ASP A 185 -27.14 -11.81 5.46
CA ASP A 185 -28.35 -11.08 5.82
C ASP A 185 -29.34 -11.06 4.65
N CYS A 186 -28.85 -11.01 3.41
CA CYS A 186 -29.69 -11.03 2.21
C CYS A 186 -30.09 -12.44 1.77
N SER A 187 -29.27 -13.47 2.04
CA SER A 187 -29.62 -14.86 1.71
C SER A 187 -30.82 -15.36 2.50
N ASP A 188 -30.94 -14.93 3.76
CA ASP A 188 -32.05 -15.31 4.64
C ASP A 188 -33.37 -14.60 4.26
N ASP A 189 -33.30 -13.43 3.62
CA ASP A 189 -34.47 -12.71 3.11
C ASP A 189 -35.04 -13.33 1.83
N ASP A 190 -34.19 -13.86 0.94
CA ASP A 190 -34.66 -14.61 -0.25
C ASP A 190 -35.40 -15.90 0.13
N ALA A 191 -34.92 -16.61 1.16
CA ALA A 191 -35.56 -17.81 1.68
C ALA A 191 -36.96 -17.54 2.26
N LYS A 192 -37.18 -16.38 2.90
CA LYS A 192 -38.48 -15.97 3.42
C LYS A 192 -39.44 -15.50 2.33
N ARG A 193 -38.93 -14.92 1.24
CA ARG A 193 -39.74 -14.47 0.11
C ARG A 193 -40.32 -15.62 -0.70
N SER A 194 -39.63 -16.76 -0.76
CA SER A 194 -40.12 -17.99 -1.40
C SER A 194 -41.28 -18.68 -0.65
N LEU A 195 -41.54 -18.34 0.61
CA LEU A 195 -42.63 -18.93 1.39
C LEU A 195 -43.91 -18.05 1.42
N ASN A 196 -43.83 -16.82 0.93
CA ASN A 196 -44.97 -15.89 0.93
C ASN A 196 -45.71 -15.79 -0.42
N SER A 197 -45.38 -16.62 -1.41
CA SER A 197 -46.17 -16.76 -2.65
C SER A 197 -47.21 -17.87 -2.52
N ILE A 198 -48.27 -17.62 -1.73
CA ILE A 198 -49.55 -18.33 -1.82
C ILE A 198 -50.49 -17.45 -2.65
N PRO A 199 -51.23 -17.99 -3.65
CA PRO A 199 -51.91 -17.18 -4.65
C PRO A 199 -53.10 -16.43 -4.05
N VAL A 200 -53.08 -15.10 -4.13
CA VAL A 200 -54.23 -14.26 -3.78
C VAL A 200 -55.21 -14.26 -4.95
N SER A 201 -56.40 -14.81 -4.72
CA SER A 201 -57.62 -14.44 -5.45
C SER A 201 -58.47 -13.50 -4.58
N PRO A 202 -59.32 -12.65 -5.19
CA PRO A 202 -59.71 -11.37 -4.59
C PRO A 202 -61.05 -11.43 -3.86
N SER A 203 -61.18 -10.71 -2.75
CA SER A 203 -62.48 -10.23 -2.26
C SER A 203 -62.36 -9.15 -1.15
N VAL A 204 -62.76 -7.93 -1.51
CA VAL A 204 -63.58 -6.91 -0.81
C VAL A 204 -63.31 -6.50 0.67
N GLU A 205 -62.96 -5.21 0.80
CA GLU A 205 -63.43 -4.16 1.76
C GLU A 205 -63.69 -4.45 3.26
N ALA A 206 -62.96 -3.76 4.17
CA ALA A 206 -63.45 -2.60 4.96
C ALA A 206 -62.66 -2.32 6.28
N LYS A 207 -62.20 -1.07 6.41
CA LYS A 207 -61.92 -0.18 7.58
C LYS A 207 -61.69 -0.73 9.01
N GLY A 208 -60.58 -0.26 9.62
CA GLY A 208 -60.65 0.46 10.92
C GLY A 208 -59.56 0.21 11.99
N ILE A 209 -58.94 1.33 12.42
CA ILE A 209 -58.46 1.66 13.79
C ILE A 209 -56.96 1.45 14.13
N VAL A 210 -56.44 2.55 14.69
CA VAL A 210 -55.10 2.98 15.18
C VAL A 210 -54.43 2.11 16.27
N SER A 211 -53.09 2.13 16.29
CA SER A 211 -52.31 2.60 17.47
C SER A 211 -50.80 2.70 17.18
N ASP A 212 -50.21 3.73 17.77
CA ASP A 212 -48.83 4.21 17.69
C ASP A 212 -47.74 3.20 18.07
N SER A 213 -46.52 3.41 17.56
CA SER A 213 -45.31 3.59 18.39
C SER A 213 -44.05 3.91 17.55
N ASN A 214 -43.69 5.19 17.57
CA ASN A 214 -42.36 5.71 17.91
C ASN A 214 -41.09 5.02 17.35
N SER A 215 -40.36 5.70 16.46
CA SER A 215 -39.01 6.22 16.77
C SER A 215 -38.37 6.84 15.52
N ARG A 216 -38.34 8.17 15.53
CA ARG A 216 -37.74 9.03 14.52
C ARG A 216 -36.24 9.10 14.79
N TRP A 217 -35.44 8.28 14.12
CA TRP A 217 -34.04 8.60 13.90
C TRP A 217 -33.91 9.23 12.52
N SER A 218 -33.73 10.54 12.53
CA SER A 218 -33.42 11.35 11.38
C SER A 218 -32.10 10.88 10.78
N SER A 219 -32.16 9.96 9.82
CA SER A 219 -31.08 9.72 8.87
C SER A 219 -30.93 10.99 8.03
N GLN A 220 -30.01 11.87 8.42
CA GLN A 220 -29.47 12.84 7.49
C GLN A 220 -28.63 12.04 6.49
N SER A 221 -29.24 11.86 5.33
CA SER A 221 -28.67 11.39 4.08
C SER A 221 -27.37 12.13 3.78
N ALA A 222 -26.24 11.48 4.04
CA ALA A 222 -25.04 11.71 3.26
C ALA A 222 -25.37 11.26 1.84
N GLU A 223 -25.33 12.22 0.93
CA GLU A 223 -25.58 12.05 -0.49
C GLU A 223 -24.72 10.89 -1.01
N ARG A 224 -25.41 9.85 -1.50
CA ARG A 224 -24.78 8.72 -2.19
C ARG A 224 -24.31 9.26 -3.53
N ASP A 225 -23.03 9.60 -3.60
CA ASP A 225 -22.34 9.76 -4.87
C ASP A 225 -22.37 8.40 -5.59
N ASP A 226 -23.29 8.28 -6.55
CA ASP A 226 -23.41 7.19 -7.53
C ASP A 226 -22.22 7.21 -8.51
N GLY A 227 -21.01 7.09 -7.95
CA GLY A 227 -19.76 6.93 -8.67
C GLY A 227 -19.65 5.51 -9.20
N LEU A 228 -20.38 5.23 -10.28
CA LEU A 228 -20.22 4.09 -11.17
C LEU A 228 -18.72 3.87 -11.47
N VAL A 229 -18.09 2.93 -10.77
CA VAL A 229 -16.80 2.36 -11.16
C VAL A 229 -17.06 0.91 -11.52
N MET A 230 -17.27 0.71 -12.81
CA MET A 230 -17.19 -0.59 -13.47
C MET A 230 -15.87 -1.27 -13.07
N MET A 231 -15.93 -2.29 -12.21
CA MET A 231 -14.86 -3.29 -12.07
C MET A 231 -15.49 -4.63 -12.42
N HIS A 232 -15.79 -4.78 -13.71
CA HIS A 232 -16.05 -6.10 -14.28
C HIS A 232 -14.79 -6.95 -14.10
N ALA A 233 -14.96 -8.08 -13.43
CA ALA A 233 -14.06 -9.20 -13.51
C ALA A 233 -13.94 -9.69 -14.97
N VAL A 234 -12.89 -10.50 -15.19
CA VAL A 234 -12.58 -11.38 -16.35
C VAL A 234 -12.06 -10.67 -17.63
N GLU A 235 -10.91 -11.01 -18.25
CA GLU A 235 -10.40 -12.36 -18.55
C GLU A 235 -8.85 -12.54 -18.67
N VAL A 236 -8.34 -13.59 -17.97
CA VAL A 236 -7.56 -14.75 -18.50
C VAL A 236 -6.03 -14.73 -18.78
N LEU A 237 -5.28 -13.63 -18.97
CA LEU A 237 -3.87 -13.77 -19.48
C LEU A 237 -2.69 -13.50 -18.53
N VAL A 238 -2.88 -13.25 -17.23
CA VAL A 238 -1.74 -12.97 -16.32
C VAL A 238 -1.16 -14.25 -15.68
N PHE A 239 -1.85 -15.39 -15.76
CA PHE A 239 -1.45 -16.60 -15.04
C PHE A 239 -0.36 -17.47 -15.70
N LEU A 240 0.14 -17.15 -16.91
CA LEU A 240 1.18 -17.95 -17.56
C LEU A 240 2.60 -17.35 -17.59
N ARG A 241 2.88 -16.24 -16.89
CA ARG A 241 4.25 -15.68 -16.82
C ARG A 241 4.85 -15.51 -15.42
N ILE A 242 4.13 -15.87 -14.37
CA ILE A 242 4.66 -15.84 -12.99
C ILE A 242 5.13 -17.24 -12.52
N SER A 243 5.07 -18.27 -13.37
CA SER A 243 5.63 -19.60 -13.05
C SER A 243 7.14 -19.72 -13.31
N CYS A 244 7.78 -18.77 -14.00
CA CYS A 244 9.21 -18.87 -14.32
C CYS A 244 10.13 -18.13 -13.33
N SER A 245 9.68 -17.03 -12.71
CA SER A 245 10.55 -16.22 -11.83
C SER A 245 10.67 -16.78 -10.40
N ILE A 246 9.66 -17.48 -9.89
CA ILE A 246 9.67 -18.02 -8.53
C ILE A 246 10.60 -19.25 -8.43
N VAL A 247 10.69 -20.07 -9.49
CA VAL A 247 11.59 -21.24 -9.52
C VAL A 247 13.06 -20.82 -9.54
N VAL A 248 13.41 -19.72 -10.22
CA VAL A 248 14.80 -19.21 -10.27
C VAL A 248 15.25 -18.63 -8.92
N VAL A 249 14.36 -17.96 -8.19
CA VAL A 249 14.68 -17.38 -6.87
C VAL A 249 14.85 -18.48 -5.81
N LEU A 250 14.01 -19.52 -5.83
CA LEU A 250 14.11 -20.62 -4.87
C LEU A 250 15.32 -21.55 -5.13
N LEU A 251 15.71 -21.76 -6.40
CA LEU A 251 16.95 -22.49 -6.72
C LEU A 251 18.21 -21.70 -6.32
N ASN A 252 18.27 -20.39 -6.56
CA ASN A 252 19.43 -19.59 -6.15
C ASN A 252 19.57 -19.50 -4.62
N CYS A 253 18.46 -19.48 -3.88
CA CYS A 253 18.52 -19.42 -2.42
C CYS A 253 19.01 -20.75 -1.78
N THR A 254 18.78 -21.89 -2.43
CA THR A 254 19.29 -23.19 -1.96
C THR A 254 20.76 -23.41 -2.34
N VAL A 255 21.21 -22.92 -3.50
CA VAL A 255 22.62 -22.96 -3.91
C VAL A 255 23.50 -22.06 -3.02
N GLN A 256 23.04 -20.86 -2.66
CA GLN A 256 23.78 -19.94 -1.79
C GLN A 256 23.98 -20.51 -0.37
N ARG A 257 22.95 -21.20 0.18
CA ARG A 257 23.05 -21.85 1.50
C ARG A 257 24.01 -23.03 1.51
N ARG A 258 24.11 -23.81 0.41
CA ARG A 258 25.10 -24.89 0.30
C ARG A 258 26.52 -24.37 0.16
N TYR A 259 26.72 -23.30 -0.61
CA TYR A 259 28.05 -22.69 -0.78
C TYR A 259 28.60 -22.08 0.53
N SER A 260 27.74 -21.47 1.35
CA SER A 260 28.15 -20.89 2.64
C SER A 260 28.47 -21.95 3.70
N ALA A 261 27.81 -23.11 3.67
CA ALA A 261 28.07 -24.22 4.58
C ALA A 261 29.40 -24.94 4.27
N GLU A 262 29.76 -25.10 2.99
CA GLU A 262 31.06 -25.68 2.59
C GLU A 262 32.25 -24.76 2.92
N LYS A 263 32.06 -23.43 2.87
CA LYS A 263 33.13 -22.46 3.16
C LYS A 263 33.44 -22.36 4.66
N HIS A 264 32.42 -22.42 5.52
CA HIS A 264 32.61 -22.50 6.98
C HIS A 264 33.27 -23.84 7.39
N GLY A 265 32.86 -24.96 6.80
CA GLY A 265 33.46 -26.27 7.10
C GLY A 265 34.93 -26.42 6.65
N ARG A 266 35.38 -25.67 5.63
CA ARG A 266 36.80 -25.61 5.24
C ARG A 266 37.64 -24.67 6.11
N TYR A 267 37.04 -23.60 6.65
CA TYR A 267 37.75 -22.68 7.54
C TYR A 267 38.06 -23.35 8.88
N ASP A 268 37.12 -24.08 9.47
CA ASP A 268 37.34 -24.78 10.75
C ASP A 268 38.38 -25.90 10.64
N LYS A 269 38.41 -26.64 9.52
CA LYS A 269 39.45 -27.67 9.28
C LYS A 269 40.85 -27.09 9.04
N ALA A 270 40.96 -25.91 8.42
CA ALA A 270 42.25 -25.25 8.20
C ALA A 270 42.83 -24.65 9.49
N VAL A 271 41.97 -24.14 10.38
CA VAL A 271 42.39 -23.62 11.70
C VAL A 271 42.83 -24.76 12.62
N GLN A 272 42.15 -25.92 12.59
CA GLN A 272 42.57 -27.09 13.36
C GLN A 272 43.86 -27.75 12.85
N SER A 273 44.16 -27.70 11.55
CA SER A 273 45.45 -28.21 11.05
C SER A 273 46.61 -27.25 11.36
N ALA A 274 46.36 -25.92 11.37
CA ALA A 274 47.39 -24.93 11.68
C ALA A 274 47.80 -24.89 13.17
N LEU A 275 46.94 -25.39 14.07
CA LEU A 275 47.25 -25.51 15.50
C LEU A 275 47.94 -26.84 15.87
N ALA A 276 48.04 -27.79 14.94
CA ALA A 276 48.70 -29.08 15.16
C ALA A 276 50.19 -29.10 14.73
N ASP A 277 50.66 -28.07 14.01
CA ASP A 277 52.03 -27.97 13.47
C ASP A 277 53.00 -27.17 14.36
N GLN A 278 52.58 -26.71 15.55
CA GLN A 278 53.45 -25.92 16.46
C GLN A 278 54.08 -26.72 17.61
N ASP A 279 53.87 -28.04 17.71
CA ASP A 279 54.38 -28.88 18.82
C ASP A 279 55.49 -29.86 18.43
N THR A 280 56.17 -29.68 17.29
CA THR A 280 57.34 -30.49 16.91
C THR A 280 58.54 -29.65 16.48
N ASP A 281 59.13 -28.90 17.42
CA ASP A 281 60.56 -28.57 17.32
C ASP A 281 61.17 -28.35 18.72
N ALA A 282 61.37 -29.47 19.42
CA ALA A 282 62.14 -29.54 20.65
C ALA A 282 62.88 -30.88 20.71
N SER A 283 63.95 -31.01 19.92
CA SER A 283 65.15 -31.81 20.26
C SER A 283 66.08 -31.93 19.06
N CYS A 284 67.16 -31.15 19.05
CA CYS A 284 68.45 -31.61 18.54
C CYS A 284 69.57 -30.63 18.91
N ILE A 285 70.54 -31.16 19.66
CA ILE A 285 71.86 -30.65 20.07
C ILE A 285 71.89 -29.82 21.36
#